data_AF-A0A9E0L5Q0-F1
#
_entry.id   AF-A0A9E0L5Q0-F1
#
_cell.length_a   1.000
_cell.length_b   1.000
_cell.length_c   1.000
_cell.angle_alpha   90.00
_cell.angle_beta   90.00
_cell.angle_gamma   90.00
#
_symmetry.space_group_name_H-M   'P 1'
#
loop_
_entity.id
_entity.type
_entity.pdbx_description
1 polymer ?
#
loop_
_entity_poly.entity_id
_entity_poly.type
_entity_poly.pdbx_seq_one_letter_code
_entity_poly.pdbx_strand_id
1 'polypeptide(L)'
;MNTPHGRLMLTVLGGLAEFERDLTRSRTSEGRARAQARGVKLGRRPKLSTAQQSFVAKERAQGESVRHLARVLGVSKATIGRIPPAVS
;
A
#
# COMPACT_ATOMS: atom_id res chain seq x y z
N MET A 1 -14.53 -36.88 -15.31
CA MET A 1 -13.35 -37.17 -14.47
C MET A 1 -13.66 -38.24 -13.41
N ASN A 2 -14.17 -39.43 -13.79
CA ASN A 2 -14.64 -40.45 -12.84
C ASN A 2 -13.79 -41.73 -12.83
N THR A 3 -12.57 -41.67 -13.37
CA THR A 3 -11.63 -42.80 -13.36
C THR A 3 -10.57 -42.60 -12.27
N PRO A 4 -10.05 -43.67 -11.65
CA PRO A 4 -8.96 -43.58 -10.68
C PRO A 4 -7.74 -42.81 -11.21
N HIS A 5 -7.39 -43.00 -12.48
CA HIS A 5 -6.31 -42.27 -13.15
C HIS A 5 -6.59 -40.76 -13.26
N GLY A 6 -7.82 -40.37 -13.62
CA GLY A 6 -8.19 -38.96 -13.69
C GLY A 6 -8.13 -38.26 -12.33
N ARG A 7 -8.49 -38.97 -11.25
CA ARG A 7 -8.36 -38.46 -9.87
C ARG A 7 -6.90 -38.26 -9.48
N LEU A 8 -6.03 -39.24 -9.78
CA LEU A 8 -4.59 -39.12 -9.52
C LEU A 8 -4.00 -37.91 -10.23
N MET A 9 -4.28 -37.76 -11.54
CA MET A 9 -3.77 -36.62 -12.32
C MET A 9 -4.25 -35.28 -11.77
N LEU A 10 -5.51 -35.17 -11.36
CA LEU A 10 -6.04 -33.96 -10.74
C LEU A 10 -5.31 -33.62 -9.43
N THR A 11 -5.04 -34.62 -8.59
CA THR A 11 -4.30 -34.42 -7.33
C THR A 11 -2.87 -33.97 -7.58
N VAL A 12 -2.17 -34.61 -8.52
CA VAL A 12 -0.79 -34.24 -8.87
C VAL A 12 -0.71 -32.81 -9.41
N LEU A 13 -1.60 -32.46 -10.34
CA LEU A 13 -1.65 -31.11 -10.91
C LEU A 13 -2.05 -30.06 -9.87
N GLY A 14 -2.96 -30.40 -8.95
CA GLY A 14 -3.30 -29.56 -7.81
C GLY A 14 -2.10 -29.28 -6.91
N GLY A 15 -1.37 -30.32 -6.52
CA GLY A 15 -0.17 -30.18 -5.69
C GLY A 15 0.96 -29.40 -6.39
N LEU A 16 1.14 -29.59 -7.70
CA LEU A 16 2.10 -28.81 -8.47
C LEU A 16 1.72 -27.33 -8.54
N ALA A 17 0.44 -27.02 -8.76
CA ALA A 17 -0.03 -25.64 -8.81
C ALA A 17 0.13 -24.92 -7.45
N GLU A 18 -0.06 -25.62 -6.34
CA GLU A 18 0.21 -25.09 -4.99
C GLU A 18 1.71 -24.83 -4.79
N PHE A 19 2.56 -25.78 -5.16
CA PHE A 19 4.01 -25.62 -5.09
C PHE A 19 4.52 -24.41 -5.88
N GLU A 20 4.07 -24.23 -7.14
CA GLU A 20 4.45 -23.09 -7.96
C GLU A 20 3.99 -21.74 -7.36
N ARG A 21 2.80 -21.72 -6.76
CA ARG A 21 2.27 -20.54 -6.07
C ARG A 21 3.13 -20.17 -4.87
N ASP A 22 3.55 -21.15 -4.08
CA ASP A 22 4.40 -20.92 -2.91
C ASP A 22 5.80 -20.45 -3.31
N LEU A 23 6.37 -21.03 -4.37
CA LEU A 23 7.64 -20.57 -4.92
C LEU A 23 7.57 -19.12 -5.42
N THR A 24 6.48 -18.75 -6.10
CA THR A 24 6.24 -17.38 -6.58
C THR A 24 6.11 -16.40 -5.40
N ARG A 25 5.37 -16.79 -4.35
CA ARG A 25 5.22 -16.00 -3.13
C ARG A 25 6.56 -15.79 -2.42
N SER A 26 7.35 -16.84 -2.26
CA SER A 26 8.67 -16.77 -1.62
C SER A 26 9.57 -15.77 -2.35
N ARG A 27 9.73 -15.93 -3.67
CA ARG A 27 10.55 -15.03 -4.51
C ARG A 27 10.08 -13.58 -4.46
N THR A 28 8.76 -13.36 -4.46
CA THR A 28 8.17 -12.02 -4.36
C THR A 28 8.46 -11.39 -3.00
N SER A 29 8.35 -12.18 -1.92
CA SER A 29 8.66 -11.73 -0.56
C SER A 29 10.14 -11.33 -0.43
N GLU A 30 11.05 -12.17 -0.91
CA GLU A 30 12.48 -11.87 -0.94
C GLU A 30 12.79 -10.61 -1.76
N GLY A 31 12.18 -10.47 -2.94
CA GLY A 31 12.31 -9.29 -3.77
C GLY A 31 11.82 -8.02 -3.06
N ARG A 32 10.69 -8.12 -2.36
CA ARG A 32 10.13 -7.04 -1.55
C ARG A 32 11.08 -6.64 -0.41
N ALA A 33 11.64 -7.62 0.30
CA ALA A 33 12.61 -7.38 1.37
C ALA A 33 13.88 -6.68 0.84
N ARG A 34 14.41 -7.13 -0.31
CA ARG A 34 15.54 -6.47 -0.98
C ARG A 34 15.22 -5.03 -1.38
N ALA A 35 14.03 -4.76 -1.91
CA ALA A 35 13.60 -3.41 -2.27
C ALA A 35 13.48 -2.49 -1.03
N GLN A 36 12.92 -3.00 0.06
CA GLN A 36 12.84 -2.28 1.33
C GLN A 36 14.23 -1.97 1.90
N ALA A 37 15.17 -2.93 1.87
CA ALA A 37 16.54 -2.71 2.31
C ALA A 37 17.27 -1.63 1.50
N ARG A 38 16.92 -1.47 0.21
CA ARG A 38 17.41 -0.36 -0.65
C ARG A 38 16.69 0.97 -0.42
N GLY A 39 15.76 1.05 0.53
CA GLY A 39 14.99 2.27 0.82
C GLY A 39 13.85 2.54 -0.16
N VAL A 40 13.45 1.58 -1.00
CA VAL A 40 12.32 1.77 -1.91
C VAL A 40 11.02 1.85 -1.10
N LYS A 41 10.35 3.01 -1.16
CA LYS A 41 9.03 3.19 -0.55
C LYS A 41 7.98 2.41 -1.33
N LEU A 42 7.49 1.34 -0.73
CA LEU A 42 6.40 0.52 -1.28
C LEU A 42 5.03 1.15 -1.01
N GLY A 43 4.04 0.73 -1.80
CA GLY A 43 2.66 1.19 -1.67
C GLY A 43 2.38 2.52 -2.39
N ARG A 44 1.18 3.06 -2.18
CA ARG A 44 0.74 4.28 -2.84
C ARG A 44 1.55 5.48 -2.36
N ARG A 45 2.08 6.28 -3.29
CA ARG A 45 2.75 7.55 -2.96
C ARG A 45 1.75 8.52 -2.30
N PRO A 46 2.15 9.25 -1.26
CA PRO A 46 1.33 10.31 -0.69
C PRO A 46 0.91 11.32 -1.76
N LYS A 47 -0.32 11.84 -1.67
CA LYS A 47 -0.81 12.90 -2.58
C LYS A 47 -0.15 14.25 -2.33
N LEU A 48 0.35 14.48 -1.12
CA LEU A 48 0.98 15.72 -0.69
C LEU A 48 2.46 15.48 -0.42
N SER A 49 3.29 16.40 -0.88
CA SER A 49 4.72 16.43 -0.52
C SER A 49 4.91 16.65 0.97
N THR A 50 6.11 16.36 1.49
CA THR A 50 6.44 16.63 2.90
C THR A 50 6.27 18.10 3.27
N ALA A 51 6.60 19.02 2.36
CA ALA A 51 6.43 20.46 2.56
C ALA A 51 4.95 20.87 2.61
N GLN A 52 4.11 20.27 1.77
CA GLN A 52 2.67 20.50 1.83
C GLN A 52 2.04 19.92 3.11
N GLN A 53 2.53 18.77 3.58
CA GLN A 53 2.07 18.19 4.84
C GLN A 53 2.42 19.08 6.03
N SER A 54 3.64 19.63 6.07
CA SER A 54 4.05 20.55 7.14
C SER A 54 3.30 21.88 7.08
N PHE A 55 3.04 22.40 5.88
CA PHE A 55 2.15 23.54 5.68
C PHE A 55 0.76 23.27 6.26
N VAL A 56 0.12 22.16 5.88
CA VAL A 56 -1.20 21.78 6.41
C VAL A 56 -1.17 21.65 7.94
N ALA A 57 -0.16 21.02 8.52
CA ALA A 57 -0.06 20.85 9.97
C ALA A 57 0.00 22.21 10.70
N LYS A 58 0.76 23.18 10.17
CA LYS A 58 0.87 24.54 10.73
C LYS A 58 -0.44 25.31 10.62
N GLU A 59 -1.03 25.37 9.43
CA GLU A 59 -2.30 26.07 9.21
C GLU A 59 -3.41 25.50 10.09
N ARG A 60 -3.45 24.17 10.25
CA ARG A 60 -4.40 23.53 11.15
C ARG A 60 -4.19 23.89 12.62
N ALA A 61 -2.94 24.12 13.06
CA ALA A 61 -2.65 24.58 14.42
C ALA A 61 -3.11 26.03 14.63
N GLN A 62 -3.16 26.84 13.57
CA GLN A 62 -3.69 28.20 13.58
C GLN A 62 -5.23 28.27 13.48
N GLY A 63 -5.90 27.11 13.37
CA GLY A 63 -7.37 27.02 13.31
C GLY A 63 -7.96 26.99 11.89
N GLU A 64 -7.13 26.87 10.86
CA GLU A 64 -7.59 26.90 9.47
C GLU A 64 -8.48 25.69 9.11
N SER A 65 -9.48 25.93 8.25
CA SER A 65 -10.48 24.91 7.92
C SER A 65 -9.92 23.79 7.02
N VAL A 66 -10.15 22.54 7.43
CA VAL A 66 -9.83 21.33 6.62
C VAL A 66 -10.45 21.41 5.21
N ARG A 67 -11.66 21.96 5.07
CA ARG A 67 -12.35 22.09 3.77
C ARG A 67 -11.68 23.13 2.88
N HIS A 68 -11.21 24.22 3.47
CA HIS A 68 -10.51 25.27 2.75
C HIS A 68 -9.16 24.75 2.23
N LEU A 69 -8.34 24.17 3.10
CA LEU A 69 -7.04 23.58 2.74
C LEU A 69 -7.16 22.49 1.67
N ALA A 70 -8.22 21.67 1.74
CA ALA A 70 -8.49 20.65 0.73
C ALA A 70 -8.73 21.24 -0.67
N ARG A 71 -9.45 22.35 -0.75
CA ARG A 71 -9.71 23.07 -2.00
C ARG A 71 -8.43 23.69 -2.55
N VAL A 72 -7.68 24.39 -1.71
CA VAL A 72 -6.42 25.06 -2.08
C VAL A 72 -5.41 24.06 -2.64
N LEU A 73 -5.28 22.89 -1.99
CA LEU A 73 -4.31 21.86 -2.38
C LEU A 73 -4.87 20.85 -3.41
N GLY A 74 -6.11 21.01 -3.87
CA GLY A 74 -6.73 20.12 -4.86
C GLY A 74 -6.86 18.66 -4.41
N VAL A 75 -7.04 18.41 -3.11
CA VAL A 75 -7.16 17.06 -2.54
C VAL A 75 -8.48 16.86 -1.80
N SER A 76 -8.82 15.61 -1.48
CA SER A 76 -10.02 15.35 -0.69
C SER A 76 -9.85 15.82 0.76
N LYS A 77 -10.96 16.19 1.42
CA LYS A 77 -10.96 16.53 2.86
C LYS A 77 -10.34 15.41 3.71
N ALA A 78 -10.56 14.16 3.34
CA ALA A 78 -9.95 13.00 4.02
C ALA A 78 -8.41 12.96 3.89
N THR A 79 -7.85 13.53 2.83
CA THR A 79 -6.39 13.63 2.68
C THR A 79 -5.81 14.63 3.68
N ILE A 80 -6.46 15.79 3.83
CA ILE A 80 -6.08 16.81 4.83
C ILE A 80 -6.34 16.32 6.26
N GLY A 81 -7.49 15.68 6.51
CA GLY A 81 -7.89 15.22 7.84
C GLY A 81 -6.94 14.20 8.46
N ARG A 82 -6.21 13.42 7.64
CA ARG A 82 -5.18 12.47 8.11
C ARG A 82 -3.90 13.15 8.62
N ILE A 83 -3.70 14.44 8.32
CA ILE A 83 -2.52 15.20 8.76
C ILE A 83 -2.87 15.88 10.08
N PRO A 84 -2.31 15.48 11.22
CA PRO A 84 -2.60 16.13 12.50
C PRO A 84 -2.11 17.59 12.51
N PRO A 85 -2.73 18.49 13.31
CA PRO A 85 -2.16 19.81 13.55
C PRO A 85 -0.78 19.67 14.19
N ALA A 86 0.11 20.63 13.91
CA ALA A 86 1.40 20.70 14.58
C ALA A 86 1.17 20.85 16.09
N VAL A 87 1.86 20.03 16.88
CA VAL A 87 1.87 20.17 18.34
C VAL A 87 2.74 21.38 18.67
N SER A 88 2.22 22.31 19.46
CA SER A 88 2.99 23.43 20.03
C SER A 88 4.11 22.92 20.93
#